data_AF-A0A2N2WC77-F1
#
_entry.id   AF-A0A2N2WC77-F1
#
_cell.length_a   1.000
_cell.length_b   1.000
_cell.length_c   1.000
_cell.angle_alpha   90.00
_cell.angle_beta   90.00
_cell.angle_gamma   90.00
#
_symmetry.space_group_name_H-M   'P 1'
#
loop_
_entity.id
_entity.type
_entity.pdbx_description
1 polymer ?
#
loop_
_entity_poly.entity_id
_entity_poly.type
_entity_poly.pdbx_seq_one_letter_code
_entity_poly.pdbx_strand_id
1 'polypeptide(L)'
;MGDVGWMMLSKFEHMDKYKAHLLQSANHHSFLEKAFEFKYAGDTLFDAYLDNLEDKYGNKGRIQELGWFNGVNLLYAVAIENLIKCVVIKTMKKNGAQYNSFSDIAKEWNKKIKIHKVLDLLECYNLKLDTKEEEIVKKYQPFMSGSGRFAYPKSEEEIKSIADNGRPGIVNSKENEIIHEFFEKILTQFDEKAPV
;
A
#
# COMPACT_ATOMS: atom_id res chain seq x y z
N MET A 1 21.45 18.87 21.45
CA MET A 1 20.19 18.71 20.71
C MET A 1 20.37 19.40 19.36
N GLY A 2 20.66 18.67 18.28
CA GLY A 2 21.01 19.32 17.00
C GLY A 2 20.97 18.46 15.73
N ASP A 3 21.18 17.14 15.81
CA ASP A 3 21.45 16.36 14.58
C ASP A 3 20.33 15.44 14.07
N VAL A 4 19.28 15.18 14.85
CA VAL A 4 18.23 14.24 14.43
C VAL A 4 17.28 14.87 13.39
N GLY A 5 17.09 16.19 13.43
CA GLY A 5 16.20 16.91 12.51
C GLY A 5 16.71 16.95 11.06
N TRP A 6 18.02 17.14 10.88
CA TRP A 6 18.64 17.19 9.55
C TRP A 6 18.72 15.82 8.87
N MET A 7 18.94 14.73 9.64
CA MET A 7 18.88 13.36 9.11
C MET A 7 17.48 12.93 8.65
N MET A 8 16.42 13.47 9.25
CA MET A 8 15.06 13.21 8.78
C MET A 8 14.75 14.02 7.51
N LEU A 9 15.14 15.29 7.45
CA LEU A 9 14.91 16.15 6.29
C LEU A 9 15.65 15.68 5.02
N SER A 10 16.91 15.23 5.15
CA SER A 10 17.65 14.68 4.00
C SER A 10 17.03 13.36 3.50
N LYS A 11 16.51 12.51 4.39
CA LYS A 11 15.76 11.30 4.02
C LYS A 11 14.44 11.63 3.31
N PHE A 12 13.78 12.75 3.63
CA PHE A 12 12.61 13.23 2.90
C PHE A 12 12.94 13.70 1.47
N GLU A 13 14.05 14.42 1.27
CA GLU A 13 14.52 14.78 -0.08
C GLU A 13 14.89 13.55 -0.92
N HIS A 14 15.51 12.54 -0.31
CA HIS A 14 15.76 11.26 -0.97
C HIS A 14 14.49 10.49 -1.28
N MET A 15 13.46 10.58 -0.43
CA MET A 15 12.15 9.99 -0.69
C MET A 15 11.42 10.65 -1.88
N ASP A 16 11.54 11.95 -2.06
CA ASP A 16 10.95 12.65 -3.21
C ASP A 16 11.69 12.32 -4.52
N LYS A 17 13.02 12.24 -4.47
CA LYS A 17 13.83 11.72 -5.59
C LYS A 17 13.50 10.26 -5.91
N TYR A 18 13.27 9.44 -4.90
CA TYR A 18 12.92 8.02 -5.04
C TYR A 18 11.50 7.83 -5.60
N LYS A 19 10.51 8.60 -5.13
CA LYS A 19 9.17 8.67 -5.73
C LYS A 19 9.24 9.12 -7.19
N ALA A 20 10.05 10.14 -7.48
CA ALA A 20 10.27 10.59 -8.85
C ALA A 20 10.87 9.46 -9.71
N HIS A 21 11.78 8.66 -9.16
CA HIS A 21 12.40 7.55 -9.88
C HIS A 21 11.43 6.39 -10.17
N LEU A 22 10.57 6.02 -9.21
CA LEU A 22 9.51 5.04 -9.43
C LEU A 22 8.46 5.53 -10.45
N LEU A 23 8.11 6.82 -10.41
CA LEU A 23 7.19 7.42 -11.38
C LEU A 23 7.80 7.58 -12.78
N GLN A 24 9.13 7.67 -12.86
CA GLN A 24 9.92 7.76 -14.10
C GLN A 24 10.27 6.39 -14.69
N SER A 25 10.09 5.31 -13.94
CA SER A 25 10.35 3.94 -14.41
C SER A 25 9.05 3.28 -14.87
N ALA A 26 9.03 2.76 -16.09
CA ALA A 26 8.02 1.78 -16.54
C ALA A 26 8.52 0.34 -16.37
N ASN A 27 9.46 0.07 -15.47
CA ASN A 27 9.96 -1.28 -15.23
C ASN A 27 9.07 -2.01 -14.22
N HIS A 28 8.25 -2.93 -14.71
CA HIS A 28 7.41 -3.79 -13.86
C HIS A 28 8.20 -4.56 -12.79
N HIS A 29 9.43 -5.01 -13.08
CA HIS A 29 10.27 -5.69 -12.07
C HIS A 29 10.56 -4.80 -10.86
N SER A 30 10.83 -3.50 -11.08
CA SER A 30 11.06 -2.57 -9.98
C SER A 30 9.81 -2.43 -9.10
N PHE A 31 8.62 -2.38 -9.69
CA PHE A 31 7.37 -2.36 -8.91
C PHE A 31 7.15 -3.67 -8.14
N LEU A 32 7.47 -4.81 -8.76
CA LEU A 32 7.37 -6.11 -8.11
C LEU A 32 8.32 -6.24 -6.92
N GLU A 33 9.60 -5.91 -7.09
CA GLU A 33 10.59 -5.89 -6.00
C GLU A 33 10.09 -5.02 -4.84
N LYS A 34 9.56 -3.83 -5.12
CA LYS A 34 8.99 -2.96 -4.07
C LYS A 34 7.75 -3.54 -3.42
N ALA A 35 6.88 -4.21 -4.16
CA ALA A 35 5.75 -4.90 -3.56
C ALA A 35 6.22 -5.92 -2.51
N PHE A 36 7.25 -6.71 -2.81
CA PHE A 36 7.83 -7.68 -1.88
C PHE A 36 8.59 -7.02 -0.71
N GLU A 37 9.38 -5.97 -0.95
CA GLU A 37 10.05 -5.22 0.12
C GLU A 37 9.05 -4.68 1.15
N PHE A 38 7.98 -4.03 0.68
CA PHE A 38 6.95 -3.48 1.58
C PHE A 38 6.12 -4.56 2.25
N LYS A 39 5.85 -5.68 1.56
CA LYS A 39 5.20 -6.84 2.17
C LYS A 39 6.05 -7.39 3.32
N TYR A 40 7.34 -7.63 3.08
CA TYR A 40 8.26 -8.15 4.09
C TYR A 40 8.38 -7.23 5.31
N ALA A 41 8.49 -5.91 5.06
CA ALA A 41 8.47 -4.92 6.13
C ALA A 41 7.14 -4.93 6.91
N GLY A 42 6.01 -5.09 6.20
CA GLY A 42 4.68 -5.23 6.78
C GLY A 42 4.57 -6.47 7.68
N ASP A 43 5.03 -7.61 7.20
CA ASP A 43 5.06 -8.88 7.95
C ASP A 43 5.91 -8.75 9.22
N THR A 44 7.12 -8.19 9.10
CA THR A 44 8.01 -7.97 10.25
C THR A 44 7.37 -7.07 11.31
N LEU A 45 6.71 -5.98 10.86
CA LEU A 45 6.03 -5.06 11.78
C LEU A 45 4.77 -5.70 12.39
N PHE A 46 4.10 -6.57 11.65
CA PHE A 46 2.92 -7.30 12.09
C PHE A 46 3.27 -8.32 13.18
N ASP A 47 4.36 -9.08 13.00
CA ASP A 47 4.85 -10.00 14.03
C ASP A 47 5.21 -9.24 15.32
N ALA A 48 5.95 -8.13 15.18
CA ALA A 48 6.25 -7.27 16.33
C ALA A 48 4.99 -6.68 16.98
N TYR A 49 3.97 -6.34 16.19
CA TYR A 49 2.67 -5.89 16.71
C TYR A 49 2.01 -6.98 17.55
N LEU A 50 1.97 -8.23 17.06
CA LEU A 50 1.38 -9.36 17.77
C LEU A 50 2.11 -9.69 19.08
N ASP A 51 3.44 -9.71 19.05
CA ASP A 51 4.29 -10.02 20.22
C ASP A 51 4.07 -9.06 21.39
N ASN A 52 3.59 -7.85 21.11
CA ASN A 52 3.42 -6.80 22.10
C ASN A 52 1.95 -6.53 22.46
N LEU A 53 0.99 -7.31 21.92
CA LEU A 53 -0.42 -7.22 22.32
C LEU A 53 -0.67 -7.74 23.76
N GLU A 54 0.29 -8.43 24.36
CA GLU A 54 0.16 -9.01 25.71
C GLU A 54 0.39 -8.00 26.84
N ASP A 55 1.08 -6.87 26.61
CA ASP A 55 1.38 -5.85 27.63
C ASP A 55 0.23 -4.85 27.82
N LYS A 56 -0.72 -5.28 28.64
CA LYS A 56 -2.05 -4.71 28.78
C LYS A 56 -2.14 -3.49 29.74
N TYR A 57 -2.70 -2.41 29.19
CA TYR A 57 -3.43 -1.30 29.84
C TYR A 57 -2.67 -0.12 30.45
N GLY A 58 -2.41 0.86 29.59
CA GLY A 58 -2.24 2.29 29.92
C GLY A 58 -2.43 3.17 28.68
N ASN A 59 -2.66 4.49 28.82
CA ASN A 59 -2.85 5.41 27.67
C ASN A 59 -1.68 5.36 26.65
N LYS A 60 -0.47 5.04 27.11
CA LYS A 60 0.70 4.82 26.23
C LYS A 60 0.57 3.56 25.37
N GLY A 61 0.02 2.47 25.91
CA GLY A 61 -0.23 1.23 25.16
C GLY A 61 -1.21 1.44 24.01
N ARG A 62 -2.32 2.16 24.25
CA ARG A 62 -3.31 2.48 23.21
C ARG A 62 -2.74 3.28 22.04
N ILE A 63 -1.90 4.29 22.32
CA ILE A 63 -1.28 5.11 21.25
C ILE A 63 -0.29 4.27 20.43
N GLN A 64 0.48 3.42 21.10
CA GLN A 64 1.44 2.52 20.47
C GLN A 64 0.75 1.48 19.58
N GLU A 65 -0.32 0.84 20.07
CA GLU A 65 -1.16 -0.08 19.30
C GLU A 65 -1.73 0.58 18.03
N LEU A 66 -2.26 1.80 18.15
CA LEU A 66 -2.75 2.56 17.00
C LEU A 66 -1.63 2.89 16.01
N GLY A 67 -0.42 3.19 16.50
CA GLY A 67 0.76 3.43 15.67
C GLY A 67 1.12 2.19 14.85
N TRP A 68 1.18 1.03 15.50
CA TRP A 68 1.46 -0.25 14.85
C TRP A 68 0.37 -0.67 13.87
N PHE A 69 -0.90 -0.59 14.27
CA PHE A 69 -2.02 -0.86 13.39
C PHE A 69 -1.92 -0.03 12.09
N ASN A 70 -1.68 1.28 12.21
CA ASN A 70 -1.55 2.14 11.03
C ASN A 70 -0.30 1.82 10.21
N GLY A 71 0.81 1.51 10.88
CA GLY A 71 2.07 1.15 10.22
C GLY A 71 1.95 -0.11 9.38
N VAL A 72 1.41 -1.20 9.96
CA VAL A 72 1.19 -2.47 9.25
C VAL A 72 0.28 -2.27 8.05
N ASN A 73 -0.87 -1.61 8.26
CA ASN A 73 -1.83 -1.39 7.18
C ASN A 73 -1.28 -0.49 6.08
N LEU A 74 -0.45 0.51 6.42
CA LEU A 74 0.24 1.34 5.43
C LEU A 74 1.22 0.52 4.61
N LEU A 75 2.04 -0.33 5.24
CA LEU A 75 3.03 -1.14 4.54
C LEU A 75 2.34 -2.13 3.58
N TYR A 76 1.31 -2.83 4.03
CA TYR A 76 0.51 -3.71 3.16
C TYR A 76 -0.22 -2.94 2.06
N ALA A 77 -0.76 -1.77 2.33
CA ALA A 77 -1.39 -0.94 1.31
C ALA A 77 -0.41 -0.53 0.20
N VAL A 78 0.79 -0.09 0.58
CA VAL A 78 1.84 0.26 -0.39
C VAL A 78 2.32 -0.99 -1.14
N ALA A 79 2.42 -2.14 -0.47
CA ALA A 79 2.77 -3.41 -1.12
C ALA A 79 1.75 -3.80 -2.20
N ILE A 80 0.46 -3.77 -1.87
CA ILE A 80 -0.66 -4.04 -2.81
C ILE A 80 -0.64 -3.03 -3.96
N GLU A 81 -0.44 -1.74 -3.67
CA GLU A 81 -0.40 -0.69 -4.69
C GLU A 81 0.70 -0.97 -5.73
N ASN A 82 1.89 -1.34 -5.28
CA ASN A 82 3.00 -1.65 -6.17
C ASN A 82 2.75 -2.95 -6.97
N LEU A 83 2.15 -3.97 -6.36
CA LEU A 83 1.82 -5.22 -7.04
C LEU A 83 0.83 -4.97 -8.20
N ILE A 84 -0.25 -4.22 -7.96
CA ILE A 84 -1.23 -3.90 -9.01
C ILE A 84 -0.58 -3.07 -10.12
N LYS A 85 0.27 -2.09 -9.77
CA LYS A 85 1.02 -1.30 -10.77
C LYS A 85 1.93 -2.18 -11.63
N CYS A 86 2.61 -3.17 -11.04
CA CYS A 86 3.41 -4.15 -11.77
C CYS A 86 2.58 -4.85 -12.84
N VAL A 87 1.44 -5.43 -12.44
CA VAL A 87 0.54 -6.18 -13.33
C VAL A 87 0.02 -5.31 -14.47
N VAL A 88 -0.39 -4.07 -14.18
CA VAL A 88 -0.83 -3.10 -15.19
C VAL A 88 0.28 -2.85 -16.21
N ILE A 89 1.47 -2.48 -15.75
CA ILE A 89 2.62 -2.19 -16.64
C ILE A 89 2.94 -3.38 -17.52
N LYS A 90 3.01 -4.59 -16.96
CA LYS A 90 3.32 -5.80 -17.74
C LYS A 90 2.25 -6.08 -18.78
N THR A 91 0.98 -5.97 -18.41
CA THR A 91 -0.12 -6.24 -19.33
C THR A 91 -0.11 -5.26 -20.50
N MET A 92 0.16 -3.99 -20.24
CA MET A 92 0.31 -2.97 -21.27
C MET A 92 1.51 -3.23 -22.20
N LYS A 93 2.64 -3.68 -21.64
CA LYS A 93 3.81 -4.08 -22.45
C LYS A 93 3.52 -5.32 -23.30
N LYS A 94 2.81 -6.33 -22.77
CA LYS A 94 2.35 -7.50 -23.54
C LYS A 94 1.48 -7.07 -24.74
N ASN A 95 0.70 -5.99 -24.58
CA ASN A 95 -0.13 -5.42 -25.63
C ASN A 95 0.61 -4.44 -26.57
N GLY A 96 1.95 -4.39 -26.51
CA GLY A 96 2.78 -3.64 -27.47
C GLY A 96 2.98 -2.16 -27.14
N ALA A 97 2.55 -1.70 -25.97
CA ALA A 97 2.63 -0.28 -25.62
C ALA A 97 4.06 0.14 -25.18
N GLN A 98 4.50 1.30 -25.64
CA GLN A 98 5.85 1.84 -25.40
C GLN A 98 5.80 3.07 -24.48
N TYR A 99 5.53 2.83 -23.19
CA TYR A 99 5.62 3.89 -22.18
C TYR A 99 7.00 3.92 -21.56
N ASN A 100 7.55 5.12 -21.44
CA ASN A 100 8.84 5.34 -20.78
C ASN A 100 8.69 5.44 -19.26
N SER A 101 7.51 5.82 -18.77
CA SER A 101 7.25 6.02 -17.35
C SER A 101 5.82 5.65 -16.95
N PHE A 102 5.59 5.34 -15.66
CA PHE A 102 4.23 5.16 -15.14
C PHE A 102 3.41 6.46 -15.24
N SER A 103 4.08 7.61 -15.24
CA SER A 103 3.42 8.89 -15.50
C SER A 103 2.84 8.97 -16.91
N ASP A 104 3.48 8.35 -17.90
CA ASP A 104 2.96 8.33 -19.28
C ASP A 104 1.75 7.40 -19.41
N ILE A 105 1.78 6.27 -18.70
CA ILE A 105 0.62 5.39 -18.49
C ILE A 105 -0.55 6.18 -17.89
N ALA A 106 -0.28 6.97 -16.85
CA ALA A 106 -1.30 7.79 -16.20
C ALA A 106 -1.79 8.99 -17.05
N LYS A 107 -1.02 9.45 -18.05
CA LYS A 107 -1.39 10.58 -18.93
C LYS A 107 -2.28 10.18 -20.08
N GLU A 108 -2.13 8.97 -20.63
CA GLU A 108 -3.09 8.45 -21.63
C GLU A 108 -4.52 8.42 -21.08
N TRP A 109 -4.61 8.40 -19.76
CA TRP A 109 -5.86 8.60 -19.06
C TRP A 109 -6.26 10.08 -19.03
N ASN A 110 -7.18 10.46 -19.91
CA ASN A 110 -7.72 11.82 -19.97
C ASN A 110 -8.64 12.19 -18.79
N LYS A 111 -8.67 11.39 -17.71
CA LYS A 111 -9.45 11.63 -16.48
C LYS A 111 -8.49 12.00 -15.34
N LYS A 112 -8.83 13.03 -14.57
CA LYS A 112 -8.11 13.50 -13.36
C LYS A 112 -8.07 12.45 -12.23
N ILE A 113 -7.54 11.26 -12.48
CA ILE A 113 -7.60 10.17 -11.52
C ILE A 113 -6.33 10.15 -10.66
N LYS A 114 -6.56 9.91 -9.38
CA LYS A 114 -5.52 9.83 -8.37
C LYS A 114 -4.80 8.51 -8.57
N ILE A 115 -3.52 8.56 -8.92
CA ILE A 115 -2.60 7.41 -9.15
C ILE A 115 -2.53 6.36 -8.01
N HIS A 116 -3.16 6.64 -6.88
CA HIS A 116 -3.25 5.77 -5.71
C HIS A 116 -4.58 5.00 -5.66
N LYS A 117 -5.54 5.27 -6.56
CA LYS A 117 -6.79 4.53 -6.68
C LYS A 117 -6.60 3.35 -7.61
N VAL A 118 -6.24 2.21 -7.05
CA VAL A 118 -5.80 1.03 -7.81
C VAL A 118 -6.95 0.29 -8.49
N LEU A 119 -8.18 0.36 -7.95
CA LEU A 119 -9.36 -0.19 -8.61
C LEU A 119 -9.68 0.54 -9.91
N ASP A 120 -9.62 1.89 -9.90
CA ASP A 120 -9.80 2.70 -11.09
C ASP A 120 -8.77 2.35 -12.18
N LEU A 121 -7.53 1.99 -11.78
CA LEU A 121 -6.48 1.52 -12.71
C LEU A 121 -6.83 0.17 -13.33
N LEU A 122 -7.25 -0.81 -12.52
CA LEU A 122 -7.63 -2.14 -12.99
C LEU A 122 -8.80 -2.09 -13.97
N GLU A 123 -9.84 -1.31 -13.65
CA GLU A 123 -11.00 -1.08 -14.52
C GLU A 123 -10.57 -0.47 -15.87
N CYS A 124 -9.69 0.53 -15.85
CA CYS A 124 -9.22 1.22 -17.05
C CYS A 124 -8.53 0.28 -18.05
N TYR A 125 -7.79 -0.72 -17.55
CA TYR A 125 -7.09 -1.70 -18.38
C TYR A 125 -7.86 -3.02 -18.52
N ASN A 126 -9.15 -3.04 -18.13
CA ASN A 126 -10.03 -4.21 -18.19
C ASN A 126 -9.42 -5.45 -17.49
N LEU A 127 -8.69 -5.21 -16.40
CA LEU A 127 -8.16 -6.25 -15.53
C LEU A 127 -9.18 -6.50 -14.43
N LYS A 128 -9.61 -7.75 -14.30
CA LYS A 128 -10.66 -8.12 -13.35
C LYS A 128 -10.04 -8.82 -12.15
N LEU A 129 -10.40 -8.34 -10.96
CA LEU A 129 -10.19 -9.05 -9.71
C LEU A 129 -11.41 -9.89 -9.40
N ASP A 130 -11.23 -10.96 -8.62
CA ASP A 130 -12.35 -11.64 -7.99
C ASP A 130 -12.94 -10.80 -6.83
N THR A 131 -14.09 -11.21 -6.31
CA THR A 131 -14.77 -10.48 -5.23
C THR A 131 -13.92 -10.35 -3.97
N LYS A 132 -13.13 -11.38 -3.61
CA LYS A 132 -12.30 -11.37 -2.40
C LYS A 132 -11.09 -10.46 -2.57
N GLU A 133 -10.46 -10.49 -3.73
CA GLU A 133 -9.36 -9.61 -4.12
C GLU A 133 -9.80 -8.15 -4.12
N GLU A 134 -10.98 -7.85 -4.65
CA GLU A 134 -11.55 -6.51 -4.58
C GLU A 134 -11.79 -6.05 -3.14
N GLU A 135 -12.29 -6.92 -2.26
CA GLU A 135 -12.51 -6.62 -0.85
C GLU A 135 -11.20 -6.26 -0.14
N ILE A 136 -10.12 -7.02 -0.41
CA ILE A 136 -8.79 -6.73 0.12
C ILE A 136 -8.32 -5.35 -0.38
N VAL A 137 -8.41 -5.09 -1.69
CA VAL A 137 -8.02 -3.80 -2.24
C VAL A 137 -8.83 -2.65 -1.62
N LYS A 138 -10.16 -2.80 -1.48
CA LYS A 138 -11.05 -1.80 -0.84
C LYS A 138 -10.66 -1.55 0.61
N LYS A 139 -10.30 -2.59 1.37
CA LYS A 139 -9.83 -2.47 2.76
C LYS A 139 -8.57 -1.61 2.87
N TYR A 140 -7.61 -1.78 1.96
CA TYR A 140 -6.31 -1.09 2.03
C TYR A 140 -6.27 0.24 1.28
N GLN A 141 -7.19 0.49 0.37
CA GLN A 141 -7.31 1.72 -0.43
C GLN A 141 -7.24 3.03 0.40
N PRO A 142 -7.82 3.14 1.62
CA PRO A 142 -7.70 4.34 2.44
C PRO A 142 -6.25 4.68 2.83
N PHE A 143 -5.41 3.67 3.03
CA PHE A 143 -4.01 3.81 3.47
C PHE A 143 -3.04 4.09 2.32
N MET A 144 -3.44 3.88 1.05
CA MET A 144 -2.60 4.13 -0.14
C MET A 144 -2.46 5.63 -0.49
N SER A 145 -3.40 6.48 -0.07
CA SER A 145 -3.34 7.91 -0.39
C SER A 145 -2.29 8.65 0.45
N GLY A 146 -1.62 9.66 -0.11
CA GLY A 146 -0.61 10.47 0.62
C GLY A 146 -1.15 11.18 1.86
N SER A 147 -2.43 11.57 1.85
CA SER A 147 -3.18 12.08 3.02
C SER A 147 -3.73 10.97 3.93
N GLY A 148 -3.59 9.71 3.53
CA GLY A 148 -3.96 8.49 4.25
C GLY A 148 -2.79 7.78 4.95
N ARG A 149 -1.56 8.31 4.85
CA ARG A 149 -0.40 7.92 5.68
C ARG A 149 -0.70 8.01 7.18
N PHE A 150 -1.72 8.80 7.52
CA PHE A 150 -2.56 8.66 8.69
C PHE A 150 -3.98 8.86 8.19
N ALA A 151 -4.77 7.79 8.02
CA ALA A 151 -6.15 7.90 7.52
C ALA A 151 -7.03 8.69 8.51
N TYR A 152 -6.92 10.03 8.52
CA TYR A 152 -7.80 10.87 9.30
C TYR A 152 -9.22 10.64 8.79
N PRO A 153 -10.21 10.48 9.70
CA PRO A 153 -11.59 10.35 9.30
C PRO A 153 -11.99 11.51 8.37
N LYS A 154 -12.64 11.16 7.27
CA LYS A 154 -12.96 12.08 6.17
C LYS A 154 -14.38 12.65 6.28
N SER A 155 -15.20 12.11 7.18
CA SER A 155 -16.54 12.60 7.46
C SER A 155 -16.79 12.76 8.96
N GLU A 156 -17.77 13.59 9.30
CA GLU A 156 -18.19 13.80 10.69
C GLU A 156 -18.76 12.53 11.30
N GLU A 157 -19.42 11.68 10.51
CA GLU A 157 -19.89 10.35 10.93
C GLU A 157 -18.72 9.42 11.28
N GLU A 158 -17.64 9.47 10.50
CA GLU A 158 -16.44 8.67 10.76
C GLU A 158 -15.69 9.18 12.00
N ILE A 159 -15.65 10.50 12.21
CA ILE A 159 -15.14 11.12 13.44
C ILE A 159 -15.98 10.68 14.65
N LYS A 160 -17.32 10.78 14.57
CA LYS A 160 -18.23 10.38 15.65
C LYS A 160 -18.10 8.88 15.95
N SER A 161 -18.06 8.04 14.92
CA SER A 161 -17.83 6.60 15.08
C SER A 161 -16.51 6.30 15.78
N ILE A 162 -15.43 6.99 15.43
CA ILE A 162 -14.10 6.79 16.06
C ILE A 162 -14.07 7.36 17.49
N ALA A 163 -14.76 8.46 17.74
CA ALA A 163 -14.85 9.08 19.08
C ALA A 163 -15.66 8.21 20.05
N ASP A 164 -16.79 7.67 19.59
CA ASP A 164 -17.73 6.91 20.40
C ASP A 164 -17.28 5.44 20.58
N ASN A 165 -16.65 4.84 19.57
CA ASN A 165 -16.30 3.41 19.57
C ASN A 165 -14.77 3.13 19.55
N GLY A 166 -13.93 4.17 19.49
CA GLY A 166 -12.52 4.00 19.12
C GLY A 166 -12.35 3.74 17.61
N ARG A 167 -11.12 3.70 17.09
CA ARG A 167 -10.90 3.19 15.74
C ARG A 167 -11.16 1.67 15.74
N PRO A 168 -12.08 1.14 14.93
CA PRO A 168 -12.14 -0.30 14.72
C PRO A 168 -10.84 -0.72 14.02
N GLY A 169 -10.13 -1.68 14.62
CA GLY A 169 -8.86 -2.12 14.06
C GLY A 169 -8.09 -3.03 15.00
N ILE A 170 -8.65 -4.18 15.33
CA ILE A 170 -7.78 -5.31 15.67
C ILE A 170 -7.23 -5.79 14.32
N VAL A 171 -5.92 -5.73 14.11
CA VAL A 171 -5.35 -6.40 12.93
C VAL A 171 -5.67 -7.88 13.10
N ASN A 172 -6.30 -8.49 12.09
CA ASN A 172 -6.61 -9.92 12.14
C ASN A 172 -5.31 -10.67 12.42
N SER A 173 -5.28 -11.61 13.37
CA SER A 173 -4.06 -12.36 13.69
C SER A 173 -3.50 -13.15 12.50
N LYS A 174 -4.27 -13.25 11.41
CA LYS A 174 -3.92 -13.90 10.14
C LYS A 174 -3.78 -12.91 8.97
N GLU A 175 -3.56 -11.63 9.24
CA GLU A 175 -3.49 -10.62 8.18
C GLU A 175 -2.35 -10.90 7.19
N ASN A 176 -1.18 -11.32 7.69
CA ASN A 176 -0.04 -11.71 6.87
C ASN A 176 -0.37 -12.89 5.92
N GLU A 177 -1.11 -13.90 6.40
CA GLU A 177 -1.59 -15.04 5.60
C GLU A 177 -2.50 -14.55 4.46
N ILE A 178 -3.48 -13.68 4.79
CA ILE A 178 -4.41 -13.10 3.81
C ILE A 178 -3.66 -12.31 2.72
N ILE A 179 -2.68 -11.50 3.12
CA ILE A 179 -1.86 -10.73 2.19
C ILE A 179 -0.97 -11.65 1.34
N HIS A 180 -0.44 -12.72 1.92
CA HIS A 180 0.36 -13.69 1.19
C HIS A 180 -0.46 -14.42 0.12
N GLU A 181 -1.64 -14.94 0.48
CA GLU A 181 -2.57 -15.58 -0.47
C GLU A 181 -2.99 -14.62 -1.59
N PHE A 182 -3.24 -13.34 -1.27
CA PHE A 182 -3.53 -12.32 -2.27
C PHE A 182 -2.37 -12.14 -3.26
N PHE A 183 -1.13 -12.06 -2.76
CA PHE A 183 0.05 -11.95 -3.63
C PHE A 183 0.17 -13.15 -4.56
N GLU A 184 0.08 -14.38 -4.03
CA GLU A 184 0.20 -15.60 -4.83
C GLU A 184 -0.86 -15.69 -5.92
N LYS A 185 -2.11 -15.33 -5.60
CA LYS A 185 -3.22 -15.34 -6.57
C LYS A 185 -3.01 -14.34 -7.68
N ILE A 186 -2.70 -13.09 -7.35
CA ILE A 186 -2.47 -12.03 -8.35
C ILE A 186 -1.28 -12.40 -9.25
N LEU A 187 -0.17 -12.89 -8.66
CA LEU A 187 0.99 -13.30 -9.46
C LEU A 187 0.63 -14.45 -10.40
N THR A 188 -0.09 -15.46 -9.91
CA THR A 188 -0.54 -16.60 -10.74
C THR A 188 -1.49 -16.16 -11.84
N GLN A 189 -2.51 -15.36 -11.52
CA GLN A 189 -3.52 -14.89 -12.45
C GLN A 189 -2.92 -14.08 -13.60
N PHE A 190 -1.89 -13.28 -13.32
CA PHE A 190 -1.24 -12.41 -14.30
C PHE A 190 0.13 -12.91 -14.77
N ASP A 191 0.41 -14.21 -14.54
CA ASP A 191 1.58 -14.93 -15.05
C ASP A 191 2.92 -14.27 -14.62
N GLU A 192 2.95 -13.69 -13.42
CA GLU A 192 4.13 -13.12 -12.78
C GLU A 192 4.82 -14.13 -11.85
N LYS A 193 6.13 -14.01 -11.71
CA LYS A 193 6.92 -14.81 -10.77
C LYS A 193 7.45 -13.92 -9.68
N ALA A 194 7.43 -14.40 -8.44
CA ALA A 194 8.09 -13.71 -7.34
C ALA A 194 9.57 -13.42 -7.69
N PRO A 195 10.13 -12.30 -7.21
CA PRO A 195 11.56 -12.04 -7.35
C PRO A 195 12.34 -13.16 -6.64
N VAL A 196 13.43 -13.59 -7.28
CA VAL A 196 14.35 -14.63 -6.78
C VAL A 196 15.35 -14.02 -5.81
#